data_AF-A0A372RGS7-F1
#
_entry.id   AF-A0A372RGS7-F1
#
_cell.length_a   1.000
_cell.length_b   1.000
_cell.length_c   1.000
_cell.angle_alpha   90.00
_cell.angle_beta   90.00
_cell.angle_gamma   90.00
#
_symmetry.space_group_name_H-M   'P 1'
#
loop_
_entity.id
_entity.type
_entity.pdbx_description
1 polymer ?
#
loop_
_entity_poly.entity_id
_entity_poly.type
_entity_poly.pdbx_seq_one_letter_code
_entity_poly.pdbx_strand_id
1 'polypeptide(L)'
;MWEISSGQPPFINYEHDYDLAMNIINGIRPKIVPGTPLEYKNLMVQCWDADPLKRPDIRTLWKRMQRINLDYQNMSDELFQSEIDNLEM
;
A
#
# COMPACT_ATOMS: atom_id res chain seq x y z
N MET A 1 -3.02 5.66 -1.33
CA MET A 1 -1.96 4.65 -1.58
C MET A 1 -2.55 3.41 -2.22
N TRP A 2 -3.54 2.77 -1.59
CA TRP A 2 -4.14 1.55 -2.14
C TRP A 2 -4.76 1.74 -3.52
N GLU A 3 -5.59 2.77 -3.71
CA GLU A 3 -6.21 3.09 -5.02
C GLU A 3 -5.18 3.28 -6.14
N ILE A 4 -4.03 3.90 -5.83
CA ILE A 4 -2.95 4.10 -6.80
C ILE A 4 -2.35 2.75 -7.19
N SER A 5 -2.16 1.85 -6.23
CA SER A 5 -1.58 0.54 -6.50
C SER A 5 -2.57 -0.43 -7.16
N SER A 6 -3.85 -0.37 -6.82
CA SER A 6 -4.87 -1.30 -7.29
C SER A 6 -5.59 -0.83 -8.56
N GLY A 7 -5.57 0.48 -8.84
CA GLY A 7 -6.38 1.10 -9.89
C GLY A 7 -7.88 1.04 -9.61
N GLN A 8 -8.31 0.70 -8.39
CA GLN A 8 -9.71 0.48 -8.02
C GLN A 8 -10.09 1.25 -6.75
N PRO A 9 -11.37 1.62 -6.58
CA PRO A 9 -11.91 2.08 -5.30
C PRO A 9 -11.77 1.02 -4.20
N PRO A 10 -11.40 1.40 -2.96
CA PRO A 10 -11.28 0.46 -1.86
C PRO A 10 -12.65 -0.10 -1.50
N PHE A 11 -12.71 -1.39 -1.25
CA PHE A 11 -13.95 -2.09 -0.88
C PHE A 11 -15.06 -1.99 -1.95
N ILE A 12 -14.72 -1.93 -3.24
CA ILE A 12 -15.68 -1.85 -4.36
C ILE A 12 -16.82 -2.90 -4.33
N ASN A 13 -16.58 -4.06 -3.71
CA ASN A 13 -17.55 -5.14 -3.60
C ASN A 13 -18.38 -5.11 -2.30
N TYR A 14 -18.27 -4.04 -1.50
CA TYR A 14 -19.02 -3.85 -0.26
C TYR A 14 -19.99 -2.67 -0.40
N GLU A 15 -21.12 -2.75 0.29
CA GLU A 15 -21.93 -1.57 0.52
C GLU A 15 -21.19 -0.61 1.46
N HIS A 16 -21.20 0.68 1.15
CA HIS A 16 -20.49 1.70 1.93
C HIS A 16 -21.36 2.19 3.11
N ASP A 17 -21.63 1.28 4.04
CA ASP A 17 -22.59 1.45 5.12
C ASP A 17 -21.97 1.26 6.52
N TYR A 18 -22.84 1.17 7.54
CA TYR A 18 -22.43 0.94 8.93
C TYR A 18 -21.72 -0.40 9.12
N ASP A 19 -22.15 -1.44 8.42
CA ASP A 19 -21.58 -2.78 8.55
C ASP A 19 -20.15 -2.80 8.00
N LEU A 20 -19.89 -2.13 6.87
CA LEU A 20 -18.52 -1.94 6.38
C LEU A 20 -17.64 -1.18 7.38
N ALA A 21 -18.15 -0.10 7.96
CA ALA A 21 -17.41 0.66 8.97
C ALA A 21 -17.05 -0.21 10.19
N MET A 22 -17.99 -1.03 10.67
CA MET A 22 -17.71 -1.96 11.77
C MET A 22 -16.74 -3.06 11.40
N ASN A 23 -16.81 -3.59 10.18
CA ASN A 23 -15.83 -4.55 9.70
C ASN A 23 -14.41 -3.95 9.68
N ILE A 24 -14.25 -2.68 9.27
CA ILE A 24 -12.94 -2.01 9.25
C ILE A 24 -12.40 -1.82 10.67
N ILE A 25 -13.25 -1.46 11.62
CA ILE A 25 -12.91 -1.39 13.05
C ILE A 25 -12.46 -2.77 13.55
N ASN A 26 -13.15 -3.83 13.14
CA ASN A 26 -12.82 -5.23 13.44
C ASN A 26 -11.61 -5.78 12.67
N GLY A 27 -10.95 -4.95 11.86
CA GLY A 27 -9.65 -5.27 11.28
C GLY A 27 -9.65 -5.67 9.81
N ILE A 28 -10.79 -5.65 9.09
CA ILE A 28 -10.72 -5.85 7.64
C ILE A 28 -9.91 -4.73 7.00
N ARG A 29 -9.10 -5.07 6.00
CA ARG A 29 -8.30 -4.13 5.22
C ARG A 29 -8.41 -4.49 3.74
N PRO A 30 -8.20 -3.53 2.83
CA PRO A 30 -8.13 -3.83 1.40
C PRO A 30 -7.05 -4.89 1.11
N LYS A 31 -7.35 -5.85 0.25
CA LYS A 31 -6.40 -6.88 -0.17
C LYS A 31 -5.26 -6.22 -0.94
N ILE A 32 -4.01 -6.52 -0.57
CA ILE A 32 -2.84 -6.06 -1.33
C ILE A 32 -2.86 -6.76 -2.69
N VAL A 33 -2.70 -5.98 -3.75
CA VAL A 33 -2.67 -6.52 -5.12
C VAL A 33 -1.27 -7.07 -5.44
N PRO A 34 -1.17 -8.15 -6.23
CA PRO A 34 0.10 -8.58 -6.80
C PRO A 34 0.76 -7.44 -7.58
N GLY A 35 2.09 -7.41 -7.64
CA GLY A 35 2.81 -6.31 -8.29
C GLY A 35 2.97 -5.05 -7.43
N THR A 36 2.37 -4.94 -6.23
CA THR A 36 2.68 -3.82 -5.32
C THR A 36 4.11 -3.97 -4.79
N PRO A 37 5.01 -2.98 -5.00
CA PRO A 37 6.34 -2.96 -4.40
C PRO A 37 6.35 -3.24 -2.90
N LEU A 38 7.33 -4.00 -2.42
CA LEU A 38 7.39 -4.44 -1.02
C LEU A 38 7.45 -3.25 -0.04
N GLU A 39 8.29 -2.27 -0.32
CA GLU A 39 8.47 -1.06 0.50
C GLU A 39 7.19 -0.22 0.52
N TYR A 40 6.51 -0.13 -0.63
CA TYR A 40 5.24 0.58 -0.77
C TYR A 40 4.11 -0.13 0.00
N LYS A 41 4.02 -1.46 -0.14
CA LYS A 41 3.11 -2.32 0.62
C LYS A 41 3.32 -2.13 2.13
N ASN A 42 4.56 -2.21 2.60
CA ASN A 42 4.88 -2.10 4.02
C ASN A 42 4.51 -0.71 4.57
N LEU A 43 4.80 0.35 3.80
CA LEU A 43 4.41 1.72 4.17
C LEU A 43 2.88 1.89 4.20
N MET A 44 2.19 1.40 3.18
CA MET A 44 0.73 1.43 3.10
C MET A 44 0.09 0.68 4.26
N VAL A 45 0.64 -0.49 4.62
CA VAL A 45 0.15 -1.29 5.74
C VAL A 45 0.35 -0.57 7.07
N GLN A 46 1.47 0.12 7.23
CA GLN A 46 1.73 0.90 8.43
C GLN A 46 0.77 2.10 8.58
N CYS A 47 0.32 2.71 7.46
CA CYS A 47 -0.61 3.84 7.49
C CYS A 47 -1.98 3.49 8.10
N TRP A 48 -2.40 2.23 8.04
CA TRP A 48 -3.69 1.77 8.57
C TRP A 48 -3.55 0.79 9.75
N ASP A 49 -2.42 0.85 10.47
CA ASP A 49 -2.20 0.09 11.69
C ASP A 49 -3.34 0.36 12.70
N ALA A 50 -3.77 -0.69 13.40
CA ALA A 50 -4.80 -0.58 14.42
C ALA A 50 -4.34 0.31 15.59
N ASP A 51 -3.05 0.28 15.91
CA ASP A 51 -2.43 1.16 16.89
C ASP A 51 -2.07 2.51 16.24
N PRO A 52 -2.72 3.63 16.64
CA PRO A 52 -2.44 4.94 16.08
C PRO A 52 -0.98 5.39 16.28
N LEU A 53 -0.29 4.91 17.32
CA LEU A 53 1.10 5.26 17.61
C LEU A 53 2.09 4.62 16.64
N LYS A 54 1.69 3.55 15.95
CA LYS A 54 2.51 2.89 14.93
C LYS A 54 2.38 3.52 13.55
N ARG A 55 1.37 4.37 13.34
CA ARG A 55 1.14 5.06 12.07
C ARG A 55 2.22 6.12 11.86
N PRO A 56 2.76 6.26 10.63
CA PRO A 56 3.70 7.32 10.34
C PRO A 56 3.00 8.68 10.38
N ASP A 57 3.66 9.68 10.95
CA ASP A 57 3.27 11.06 10.74
C ASP A 57 3.46 11.47 9.27
N ILE A 58 2.86 12.60 8.88
CA ILE A 58 2.89 13.07 7.49
C ILE A 58 4.30 13.34 6.96
N ARG A 59 5.23 13.81 7.80
CA ARG A 59 6.63 14.09 7.40
C ARG A 59 7.39 12.78 7.18
N THR A 60 7.17 11.79 8.04
CA THR A 60 7.74 10.45 7.92
C THR A 60 7.21 9.75 6.67
N LEU A 61 5.89 9.80 6.44
CA LEU A 61 5.24 9.27 5.24
C LEU A 61 5.82 9.89 3.97
N TRP A 62 5.87 11.22 3.91
CA TRP A 62 6.40 11.97 2.77
C TRP A 62 7.84 11.58 2.43
N LYS A 63 8.73 11.55 3.44
CA LYS A 63 10.13 11.16 3.23
C LYS A 63 10.27 9.74 2.70
N ARG A 64 9.47 8.79 3.19
CA ARG A 64 9.51 7.40 2.72
C ARG A 64 8.97 7.27 1.29
N MET A 65 7.88 7.97 0.96
CA MET A 65 7.35 8.03 -0.40
C MET A 65 8.36 8.60 -1.40
N GLN A 66 9.06 9.68 -1.02
CA GLN A 66 10.10 10.28 -1.85
C GLN A 66 11.27 9.32 -2.10
N ARG A 67 11.71 8.59 -1.07
CA ARG A 67 12.77 7.58 -1.22
C ARG A 67 12.36 6.48 -2.17
N ILE A 68 11.18 5.87 -1.94
CA ILE A 68 10.65 4.83 -2.83
C ILE A 68 10.60 5.33 -4.27
N ASN A 69 10.07 6.54 -4.51
CA ASN A 69 10.02 7.10 -5.84
C ASN A 69 11.42 7.28 -6.46
N LEU A 70 12.38 7.80 -5.71
CA LEU A 70 13.76 7.99 -6.17
C LEU A 70 14.45 6.65 -6.48
N ASP A 71 14.22 5.63 -5.63
CA ASP A 71 14.78 4.29 -5.83
C ASP A 71 14.27 3.70 -7.16
N TYR A 72 12.98 3.85 -7.45
CA TYR A 72 12.39 3.44 -8.73
C TYR A 72 12.88 4.23 -9.94
N GLN A 73 13.15 5.53 -9.80
CA GLN A 73 13.70 6.34 -10.90
C GLN A 73 15.16 6.00 -11.23
N ASN A 74 15.91 5.47 -10.25
CA ASN A 74 17.32 5.11 -10.41
C ASN A 74 17.53 3.61 -10.66
N MET A 75 16.46 2.82 -10.67
CA MET A 75 16.54 1.38 -10.90
C MET A 75 16.91 1.14 -12.38
N SER A 76 17.88 0.26 -12.63
CA SER A 76 18.17 -0.16 -14.01
C SER A 76 17.05 -1.05 -14.53
N ASP A 77 16.83 -1.04 -15.85
CA ASP A 77 15.77 -1.83 -16.49
C ASP A 77 15.88 -3.33 -16.17
N GLU A 78 17.10 -3.86 -16.05
CA GLU A 78 17.36 -5.27 -15.66
C GLU A 78 16.90 -5.58 -14.23
N LEU A 79 17.13 -4.66 -13.28
CA LEU A 79 16.70 -4.82 -11.89
C LEU A 79 15.19 -4.66 -11.77
N PHE A 80 14.61 -3.72 -12.51
CA PHE A 80 13.16 -3.51 -12.56
C PHE A 80 12.43 -4.75 -13.08
N GLN A 81 12.96 -5.39 -14.13
CA GLN A 81 12.40 -6.63 -14.67
C GLN A 81 12.49 -7.77 -13.64
N SER A 82 13.62 -7.93 -12.95
CA SER A 82 13.75 -8.95 -11.91
C SER A 82 12.81 -8.73 -10.71
N GLU A 83 12.49 -7.48 -10.40
CA GLU A 83 11.57 -7.14 -9.32
C GLU A 83 10.12 -7.46 -9.72
N ILE A 84 9.74 -7.19 -10.98
CA ILE A 84 8.45 -7.60 -11.54
C ILE A 84 8.31 -9.13 -11.56
N ASP A 85 9.33 -9.84 -12.05
CA ASP A 85 9.30 -11.30 -12.15
C ASP A 85 9.13 -11.97 -10.77
N ASN A 86 9.69 -11.37 -9.71
CA ASN A 86 9.51 -11.81 -8.32
C ASN A 86 8.13 -11.49 -7.72
N LEU A 87 7.39 -10.55 -8.31
CA LEU A 87 6.06 -10.12 -7.86
C LEU A 87 4.91 -10.83 -8.59
N GLU A 88 5.19 -11.47 -9.74
CA GLU A 88 4.25 -12.27 -10.54
C GLU A 88 4.19 -13.76 -10.13
N MET A 89 5.02 -14.18 -9.17
CA MET A 89 5.12 -15.54 -8.65
C MET A 89 4.35 -15.72 -7.33
#